data_AF-A0AAU0W565-F1
#
_entry.id   AF-A0AAU0W565-F1
#
_cell.length_a   1.000
_cell.length_b   1.000
_cell.length_c   1.000
_cell.angle_alpha   90.00
_cell.angle_beta   90.00
_cell.angle_gamma   90.00
#
_symmetry.space_group_name_H-M   'P 1'
#
loop_
_entity.id
_entity.type
_entity.pdbx_description
1 polymer ?
#
loop_
_entity_poly.entity_id
_entity_poly.type
_entity_poly.pdbx_seq_one_letter_code
_entity_poly.pdbx_strand_id
1 'polypeptide(L)'
;MDTETLLDRFVSELSVLDPVAVWAHGSLAEGDDYQEGRSDLITLARATVTAREGRLISKREALDLLPGLGAPTEVVDDIRSRRYDAHPAAPTEEWTARRARLTRDYLGPAIDALTASYD
;
A
#
# COMPACT_ATOMS: atom_id res chain seq x y z
N MET A 1 12.69 -4.47 -5.36
CA MET A 1 11.71 -4.16 -6.41
C MET A 1 11.49 -2.67 -6.38
N ASP A 2 11.80 -1.96 -7.44
CA ASP A 2 11.46 -0.53 -7.57
C ASP A 2 9.97 -0.36 -7.91
N THR A 3 9.47 0.87 -7.82
CA THR A 3 8.05 1.20 -8.07
C THR A 3 7.60 0.78 -9.47
N GLU A 4 8.43 0.96 -10.51
CA GLU A 4 8.09 0.56 -11.88
C GLU A 4 7.85 -0.95 -11.99
N THR A 5 8.77 -1.75 -11.44
CA THR A 5 8.63 -3.21 -11.44
C THR A 5 7.36 -3.66 -10.71
N LEU A 6 6.97 -2.95 -9.65
CA LEU A 6 5.78 -3.26 -8.85
C LEU A 6 4.49 -2.87 -9.57
N LEU A 7 4.50 -1.75 -10.32
CA LEU A 7 3.39 -1.31 -11.15
C LEU A 7 3.19 -2.23 -12.36
N ASP A 8 4.26 -2.65 -13.04
CA ASP A 8 4.18 -3.58 -14.16
C ASP A 8 3.58 -4.92 -13.73
N ARG A 9 4.03 -5.44 -12.58
CA ARG A 9 3.47 -6.66 -12.01
C ARG A 9 1.99 -6.48 -11.64
N PHE A 10 1.64 -5.37 -10.99
CA PHE A 10 0.26 -5.08 -10.62
C PHE A 10 -0.66 -5.03 -11.84
N VAL A 11 -0.29 -4.33 -12.90
CA VAL A 11 -1.08 -4.24 -14.14
C VAL A 11 -1.19 -5.62 -14.80
N SER A 12 -0.11 -6.39 -14.84
CA SER A 12 -0.11 -7.75 -15.37
C SER A 12 -1.09 -8.66 -14.63
N GLU A 13 -1.05 -8.66 -13.30
CA GLU A 13 -1.94 -9.52 -12.50
C GLU A 13 -3.40 -9.02 -12.49
N LEU A 14 -3.62 -7.70 -12.52
CA LEU A 14 -4.96 -7.11 -12.57
C LEU A 14 -5.66 -7.38 -13.92
N SER A 15 -4.91 -7.62 -15.00
CA SER A 15 -5.45 -7.87 -16.34
C SER A 15 -6.38 -9.08 -16.40
N VAL A 16 -6.25 -10.04 -15.48
CA VAL A 16 -7.14 -11.21 -15.39
C VAL A 16 -8.60 -10.83 -15.09
N LEU A 17 -8.81 -9.65 -14.50
CA LEU A 17 -10.12 -9.12 -14.14
C LEU A 17 -10.78 -8.31 -15.29
N ASP A 18 -10.13 -8.24 -16.46
CA ASP A 18 -10.51 -7.40 -17.61
C ASP A 18 -10.91 -5.95 -17.21
N PRO A 19 -10.07 -5.23 -16.45
CA PRO A 19 -10.42 -3.93 -15.93
C PRO A 19 -10.47 -2.88 -17.06
N VAL A 20 -11.63 -2.23 -17.21
CA VAL A 20 -11.84 -1.18 -18.22
C VAL A 20 -10.96 0.05 -17.97
N ALA A 21 -10.60 0.32 -16.72
CA ALA A 21 -9.63 1.36 -16.35
C ALA A 21 -9.06 1.11 -14.94
N VAL A 22 -7.78 1.47 -14.76
CA VAL A 22 -7.11 1.54 -13.45
C VAL A 22 -6.70 2.98 -13.22
N TRP A 23 -7.18 3.59 -12.13
CA TRP A 23 -6.78 4.93 -11.72
C TRP A 23 -5.97 4.87 -10.42
N ALA A 24 -4.68 5.19 -10.54
CA ALA A 24 -3.87 5.61 -9.41
C ALA A 24 -4.31 7.03 -8.99
N HIS A 25 -4.45 7.28 -7.69
CA HIS A 25 -4.74 8.62 -7.16
C HIS A 25 -3.70 9.03 -6.11
N GLY A 26 -3.64 10.34 -5.86
CA GLY A 26 -2.72 10.94 -4.91
C GLY A 26 -1.31 11.06 -5.46
N SER A 27 -0.34 11.08 -4.55
CA SER A 27 1.04 11.46 -4.84
C SER A 27 1.75 10.63 -5.93
N LEU A 28 1.35 9.38 -6.14
CA LEU A 28 1.83 8.51 -7.23
C LEU A 28 1.37 9.01 -8.62
N ALA A 29 0.18 9.61 -8.71
CA ALA A 29 -0.40 10.13 -9.96
C ALA A 29 0.02 11.57 -10.26
N GLU A 30 0.36 12.35 -9.24
CA GLU A 30 0.80 13.75 -9.37
C GLU A 30 2.33 13.88 -9.51
N GLY A 31 3.11 12.84 -9.21
CA GLY A 31 4.56 12.80 -9.42
C GLY A 31 5.39 13.66 -8.45
N ASP A 32 4.75 14.54 -7.68
CA ASP A 32 5.44 15.60 -6.93
C ASP A 32 5.74 15.24 -5.47
N ASP A 33 4.92 14.38 -4.82
CA ASP A 33 5.06 14.01 -3.41
C ASP A 33 4.97 12.50 -3.15
N TYR A 34 5.21 11.65 -4.16
CA TYR A 34 5.19 10.20 -3.96
C TYR A 34 6.25 9.78 -2.94
N GLN A 35 5.80 9.12 -1.87
CA GLN A 35 6.67 8.60 -0.83
C GLN A 35 6.50 7.09 -0.82
N GLU A 36 7.46 6.40 -1.44
CA GLU A 36 7.55 4.94 -1.50
C GLU A 36 7.34 4.34 -0.10
N GLY A 37 6.43 3.38 -0.01
CA GLY A 37 6.09 2.68 1.21
C GLY A 37 5.04 3.36 2.11
N ARG A 38 4.56 4.57 1.80
CA ARG A 38 3.45 5.22 2.52
C ARG A 38 2.09 4.96 1.87
N SER A 39 1.98 5.21 0.58
CA SER A 39 0.70 5.15 -0.15
C SER A 39 0.33 3.71 -0.55
N ASP A 40 1.34 2.86 -0.70
CA ASP A 40 1.19 1.51 -1.26
C ASP A 40 0.44 0.56 -0.31
N LEU A 41 0.72 0.65 1.02
CA LEU A 41 0.04 -0.17 2.02
C LEU A 41 -1.46 0.12 2.11
N ILE A 42 -1.84 1.40 2.15
CA ILE A 42 -3.26 1.79 2.17
C ILE A 42 -3.95 1.33 0.89
N THR A 43 -3.28 1.42 -0.27
CA THR A 43 -3.82 0.93 -1.54
C THR A 43 -4.07 -0.58 -1.49
N LEU A 44 -3.10 -1.38 -1.02
CA LEU A 44 -3.27 -2.83 -0.88
C LEU A 44 -4.46 -3.19 0.03
N ALA A 45 -4.60 -2.54 1.19
CA ALA A 45 -5.70 -2.80 2.11
C ALA A 45 -7.07 -2.48 1.47
N ARG A 46 -7.17 -1.38 0.71
CA ARG A 46 -8.39 -1.03 -0.03
C ARG A 46 -8.68 -2.03 -1.15
N ALA A 47 -7.66 -2.44 -1.91
CA ALA A 47 -7.80 -3.44 -2.96
C ALA A 47 -8.29 -4.77 -2.38
N THR A 48 -7.70 -5.19 -1.25
CA THR A 48 -8.10 -6.43 -0.54
C THR A 48 -9.57 -6.42 -0.16
N VAL A 49 -10.06 -5.34 0.48
CA VAL A 49 -11.48 -5.25 0.87
C VAL A 49 -12.39 -5.11 -0.34
N THR A 50 -11.99 -4.35 -1.35
CA THR A 50 -12.79 -4.20 -2.57
C THR A 50 -12.96 -5.53 -3.30
N ALA A 51 -11.87 -6.29 -3.42
CA ALA A 51 -11.89 -7.60 -4.06
C ALA A 51 -12.70 -8.63 -3.23
N ARG A 52 -12.52 -8.67 -1.91
CA ARG A 52 -13.12 -9.71 -1.05
C ARG A 52 -14.58 -9.43 -0.68
N GLU A 53 -14.92 -8.16 -0.51
CA GLU A 53 -16.20 -7.75 0.06
C GLU A 53 -17.04 -6.90 -0.92
N GLY A 54 -16.50 -6.53 -2.09
CA GLY A 54 -17.24 -5.76 -3.11
C GLY A 54 -17.59 -4.34 -2.69
N ARG A 55 -16.90 -3.78 -1.67
CA ARG A 55 -17.18 -2.44 -1.14
C ARG A 55 -15.92 -1.58 -1.06
N LEU A 56 -16.11 -0.27 -1.19
CA LEU A 56 -15.06 0.72 -0.99
C LEU A 56 -14.95 1.12 0.47
N ILE A 57 -13.72 1.29 0.95
CA ILE A 57 -13.42 1.74 2.31
C ILE A 57 -12.62 3.03 2.34
N SER A 58 -12.72 3.75 3.47
CA SER A 58 -11.97 4.97 3.71
C SER A 58 -10.47 4.69 3.92
N LYS A 59 -9.61 5.70 3.75
CA LYS A 59 -8.17 5.59 4.07
C LYS A 59 -7.92 5.26 5.55
N ARG A 60 -8.77 5.75 6.46
CA ARG A 60 -8.65 5.48 7.90
C ARG A 60 -8.98 4.02 8.20
N GLU A 61 -10.10 3.53 7.66
CA GLU A 61 -10.49 2.13 7.81
C GLU A 61 -9.43 1.18 7.23
N ALA A 62 -8.89 1.49 6.05
CA ALA A 62 -7.79 0.73 5.47
C ALA A 62 -6.56 0.67 6.40
N LEU A 63 -6.22 1.79 7.04
CA LEU A 63 -5.11 1.87 8.00
C LEU A 63 -5.37 1.06 9.28
N ASP A 64 -6.63 0.93 9.70
CA ASP A 64 -7.03 0.12 10.85
C ASP A 64 -6.98 -1.39 10.54
N LEU A 65 -7.18 -1.79 9.28
CA LEU A 65 -7.15 -3.18 8.86
C LEU A 65 -5.73 -3.74 8.61
N LEU A 66 -4.76 -2.87 8.32
CA LEU A 66 -3.40 -3.27 7.94
C LEU A 66 -2.73 -4.29 8.90
N PRO A 67 -2.80 -4.15 10.24
CA PRO A 67 -2.24 -5.15 11.14
C PRO A 67 -2.88 -6.53 10.99
N GLY A 68 -4.20 -6.59 10.76
CA GLY A 68 -4.93 -7.84 10.52
C GLY A 68 -4.58 -8.50 9.19
N LEU A 69 -4.02 -7.76 8.25
CA LEU A 69 -3.49 -8.26 6.99
C LEU A 69 -2.01 -8.70 7.10
N GLY A 70 -1.40 -8.57 8.29
CA GLY A 70 0.00 -8.93 8.53
C GLY A 70 1.00 -7.83 8.19
N ALA A 71 0.54 -6.59 7.97
CA ALA A 71 1.44 -5.47 7.70
C ALA A 71 2.38 -5.19 8.89
N PRO A 72 3.66 -4.83 8.67
CA PRO A 72 4.60 -4.53 9.74
C PRO A 72 4.09 -3.40 10.65
N THR A 73 3.89 -3.70 11.94
CA THR A 73 3.28 -2.76 12.90
C THR A 73 4.05 -1.45 13.01
N GLU A 74 5.39 -1.50 12.99
CA GLU A 74 6.23 -0.29 13.05
C GLU A 74 6.01 0.66 11.85
N VAL A 75 5.66 0.12 10.67
CA VAL A 75 5.33 0.94 9.49
C VAL A 75 3.93 1.52 9.62
N VAL A 76 2.98 0.74 10.15
CA VAL A 76 1.60 1.21 10.42
C VAL A 76 1.61 2.36 11.44
N ASP A 77 2.39 2.23 12.50
CA ASP A 77 2.53 3.24 13.55
C ASP A 77 3.20 4.51 13.01
N ASP A 78 4.24 4.39 12.16
CA ASP A 78 4.83 5.53 11.47
C ASP A 78 3.82 6.26 10.56
N ILE A 79 2.95 5.53 9.87
CA ILE A 79 1.88 6.15 9.06
C ILE A 79 0.88 6.89 9.94
N ARG A 80 0.49 6.31 11.09
CA ARG A 80 -0.42 6.93 12.06
C ARG A 80 0.18 8.20 12.63
N SER A 81 1.41 8.12 13.15
CA SER A 81 2.13 9.26 13.74
C SER A 81 2.20 10.43 12.75
N ARG A 82 2.69 10.17 11.53
CA ARG A 82 2.81 11.22 10.49
C ARG A 82 1.49 11.77 9.96
N ARG A 83 0.35 11.17 10.28
CA ARG A 83 -0.96 11.58 9.76
C ARG A 83 -1.87 12.18 10.83
N TYR A 84 -1.68 11.80 12.08
CA TYR A 84 -2.58 12.17 13.18
C TYR A 84 -1.88 12.89 14.33
N ASP A 85 -0.56 12.78 14.47
CA ASP A 85 0.14 13.58 15.46
C ASP A 85 0.18 15.04 15.03
N ALA A 86 0.04 15.95 15.99
CA ALA A 86 0.04 17.39 15.72
C ALA A 86 1.39 17.87 15.15
N HIS A 87 2.49 17.25 15.59
CA HIS A 87 3.86 17.60 15.19
C HIS A 87 4.72 16.33 15.11
N PRO A 88 4.57 15.53 14.03
CA PRO A 88 5.39 14.34 13.86
C PRO A 88 6.86 14.74 13.68
N ALA A 89 7.77 14.02 14.31
CA ALA A 89 9.19 14.20 14.09
C ALA A 89 9.54 13.89 12.61
N ALA A 90 10.51 14.63 12.06
CA ALA A 90 11.04 14.29 10.75
C ALA A 90 11.68 12.89 10.81
N PRO A 91 11.42 12.00 9.84
CA PRO A 91 12.00 10.67 9.83
C PRO A 91 13.51 10.77 9.62
N THR A 92 14.27 9.92 10.30
CA THR A 92 15.71 9.77 10.03
C THR A 92 15.92 9.08 8.68
N GLU A 93 17.10 9.26 8.08
CA GLU A 93 17.48 8.54 6.85
C GLU A 93 17.49 7.03 7.08
N GLU A 94 18.02 6.57 8.22
CA GLU A 94 18.02 5.17 8.63
C GLU A 94 16.59 4.59 8.70
N TRP A 95 15.68 5.33 9.35
CA TRP A 95 14.28 4.92 9.43
C TRP A 95 13.63 4.90 8.05
N THR A 96 13.91 5.88 7.20
CA THR A 96 13.37 5.95 5.83
C THR A 96 13.78 4.71 5.02
N ALA A 97 15.06 4.32 5.08
CA ALA A 97 15.56 3.12 4.42
C ALA A 97 14.95 1.83 5.00
N ARG A 98 14.81 1.75 6.33
CA ARG A 98 14.17 0.61 7.02
C ARG A 98 12.70 0.46 6.64
N ARG A 99 11.93 1.54 6.68
CA ARG A 99 10.53 1.58 6.28
C ARG A 99 10.36 1.08 4.85
N ALA A 100 11.15 1.60 3.90
CA ALA A 100 11.05 1.21 2.50
C ALA A 100 11.30 -0.29 2.30
N ARG A 101 12.31 -0.85 2.98
CA ARG A 101 12.57 -2.31 2.95
C ARG A 101 11.39 -3.10 3.49
N LEU A 102 10.90 -2.78 4.69
CA LEU A 102 9.81 -3.52 5.33
C LEU A 102 8.52 -3.49 4.51
N THR A 103 8.20 -2.34 3.92
CA THR A 103 7.04 -2.23 3.04
C THR A 103 7.21 -3.13 1.82
N ARG A 104 8.37 -3.12 1.16
CA ARG A 104 8.63 -3.97 -0.01
C ARG A 104 8.62 -5.47 0.30
N ASP A 105 9.23 -5.86 1.42
CA ASP A 105 9.30 -7.26 1.88
C ASP A 105 7.90 -7.81 2.18
N TYR A 106 6.96 -6.94 2.62
CA TYR A 106 5.57 -7.31 2.87
C TYR A 106 4.70 -7.28 1.61
N LEU A 107 4.81 -6.23 0.78
CA LEU A 107 3.90 -6.00 -0.34
C LEU A 107 3.92 -7.11 -1.38
N GLY A 108 5.11 -7.60 -1.74
CA GLY A 108 5.24 -8.67 -2.75
C GLY A 108 4.41 -9.90 -2.38
N PRO A 109 4.73 -10.59 -1.27
CA PRO A 109 3.95 -11.75 -0.83
C PRO A 109 2.46 -11.48 -0.59
N ALA A 110 2.09 -10.28 -0.13
CA ALA A 110 0.70 -9.94 0.15
C ALA A 110 -0.14 -9.74 -1.13
N ILE A 111 0.46 -9.21 -2.20
CA ILE A 111 -0.16 -9.13 -3.53
C ILE A 111 -0.38 -10.55 -4.05
N ASP A 112 0.66 -11.40 -4.02
CA ASP A 112 0.61 -12.79 -4.50
C ASP A 112 -0.48 -13.59 -3.78
N ALA A 113 -0.60 -13.43 -2.46
CA ALA A 113 -1.62 -14.10 -1.66
C ALA A 113 -3.04 -13.57 -1.97
N LEU A 114 -3.18 -12.30 -2.32
CA LEU A 114 -4.46 -11.74 -2.74
C LEU A 114 -4.87 -12.29 -4.11
N THR A 115 -3.97 -12.30 -5.09
CA THR A 115 -4.28 -12.75 -6.46
C THR A 115 -4.54 -14.25 -6.52
N ALA A 116 -3.75 -15.06 -5.83
CA ALA A 116 -3.98 -16.50 -5.70
C ALA A 116 -5.32 -16.88 -5.03
N SER A 117 -6.01 -15.95 -4.36
CA SER A 117 -7.34 -16.21 -3.78
C SER A 117 -8.50 -16.13 -4.78
N TYR A 118 -8.20 -15.77 -6.04
CA TYR A 118 -9.17 -15.66 -7.15
C TYR A 118 -8.88 -16.58 -8.34
N ASP A 119 -7.81 -17.40 -8.26
CA ASP A 119 -7.52 -18.50 -9.20
C ASP A 119 -8.29 -19.78 -8.81
#